data_AF-A0A8C6X1K5-F1
#
_entry.id   AF-A0A8C6X1K5-F1
#
_cell.length_a   1.000
_cell.length_b   1.000
_cell.length_c   1.000
_cell.angle_alpha   90.00
_cell.angle_beta   90.00
_cell.angle_gamma   90.00
#
_symmetry.space_group_name_H-M   'P 1'
#
loop_
_entity.id
_entity.type
_entity.pdbx_description
1 polymer ?
#
loop_
_entity_poly.entity_id
_entity_poly.type
_entity_poly.pdbx_seq_one_letter_code
_entity_poly.pdbx_strand_id
1 'polypeptide(L)' 'MMLMWKYAITCNLSLSFFFTVTTMNIIHLVRDHWPLALCPLGFLVGWYFDKQHDEKLAIFRNKSKLYQRELKPGEDSAWK' A
#
# COMPACT_ATOMS: atom_id res chain seq x y z
N MET A 1 -38.15 6.81 -25.63
CA MET A 1 -36.98 5.92 -25.70
C MET A 1 -35.69 6.64 -26.16
N MET A 2 -35.72 7.55 -27.16
CA MET A 2 -34.51 8.28 -27.62
C MET A 2 -33.86 9.23 -26.59
N LEU A 3 -34.63 9.80 -25.66
CA LEU A 3 -34.08 10.71 -24.64
C LEU A 3 -33.13 10.01 -23.67
N MET A 4 -33.44 8.80 -23.20
CA MET A 4 -32.58 8.05 -22.27
C MET A 4 -31.19 7.76 -22.85
N TRP A 5 -31.10 7.53 -24.16
CA TRP A 5 -29.83 7.26 -24.83
C TRP A 5 -28.92 8.49 -24.88
N LYS A 6 -29.49 9.69 -25.08
CA LYS A 6 -28.75 10.95 -25.03
C LYS A 6 -28.17 11.23 -23.65
N TYR A 7 -28.92 10.97 -22.57
CA TYR A 7 -28.45 11.14 -21.19
C TYR A 7 -27.34 10.13 -20.82
N ALA A 8 -27.44 8.87 -21.28
CA ALA A 8 -26.42 7.86 -21.03
C ALA A 8 -25.07 8.18 -21.72
N ILE A 9 -25.12 8.76 -22.92
CA ILE A 9 -23.93 9.18 -23.68
C ILE A 9 -23.29 10.42 -23.04
N THR A 10 -24.09 11.42 -22.63
CA THR A 10 -23.55 12.61 -21.95
C THR A 10 -22.95 12.26 -20.58
N CYS A 11 -23.54 11.32 -19.85
CA CYS A 11 -23.00 10.84 -18.58
C CYS A 11 -21.66 10.08 -18.76
N ASN A 12 -21.56 9.19 -19.76
CA ASN A 12 -20.31 8.49 -20.08
C ASN A 12 -19.21 9.43 -20.59
N LEU A 13 -19.56 10.43 -21.38
CA LEU A 13 -18.62 11.42 -21.89
C LEU A 13 -18.11 12.34 -20.76
N SER A 14 -18.99 12.70 -19.82
CA SER A 14 -18.61 13.48 -18.63
C SER A 14 -17.76 12.66 -17.65
N LEU A 15 -18.07 11.37 -17.44
CA LEU A 15 -17.28 10.46 -16.62
C LEU A 15 -15.88 10.21 -17.23
N SER A 16 -15.82 9.99 -18.54
CA SER A 16 -14.55 9.87 -19.28
C SER A 16 -13.73 11.16 -19.22
N PHE A 17 -14.37 12.32 -19.37
CA PHE A 17 -13.69 13.62 -19.28
C PHE A 17 -13.13 13.86 -17.87
N PHE A 18 -13.91 13.58 -16.82
CA PHE A 18 -13.46 13.68 -15.44
C PHE A 18 -12.26 12.76 -15.15
N PHE A 19 -12.27 11.54 -15.70
CA PHE A 19 -11.15 10.60 -15.58
C PHE A 19 -9.89 11.06 -16.34
N THR A 20 -10.05 11.70 -17.51
CA THR A 20 -8.90 12.26 -18.25
C THR A 20 -8.29 13.47 -17.53
N VAL A 21 -9.09 14.33 -16.92
CA VAL A 21 -8.59 15.53 -16.22
C VAL A 21 -7.88 15.14 -14.92
N THR A 22 -8.39 14.16 -14.17
CA THR A 22 -7.73 13.68 -12.93
C THR A 22 -6.41 12.99 -13.24
N THR A 23 -6.36 12.13 -14.25
CA THR A 23 -5.12 11.44 -14.64
C THR A 23 -4.05 12.42 -15.12
N MET A 24 -4.39 13.41 -15.95
CA MET A 24 -3.44 14.45 -16.38
C MET A 24 -2.88 15.22 -15.17
N ASN A 25 -3.72 15.61 -14.21
CA ASN A 25 -3.28 16.38 -13.05
C ASN A 25 -2.38 15.56 -12.10
N ILE A 26 -2.66 14.27 -11.92
CA ILE A 26 -1.81 13.35 -11.15
C ILE A 26 -0.46 13.17 -11.86
N ILE A 27 -0.44 13.03 -13.18
CA ILE A 27 0.79 12.90 -13.97
C ILE A 27 1.66 14.17 -13.83
N HIS A 28 1.06 15.36 -13.86
CA HIS A 28 1.78 16.62 -13.63
C HIS A 28 2.35 16.69 -12.22
N LEU A 29 1.58 16.35 -11.18
CA LEU A 29 2.04 16.35 -9.80
C LEU A 29 3.16 15.34 -9.54
N VAL A 30 3.05 14.14 -10.13
CA VAL A 30 4.11 13.14 -10.12
C VAL A 30 5.33 13.66 -10.87
N ARG A 31 5.20 14.33 -12.02
CA ARG A 31 6.34 14.83 -12.80
C ARG A 31 7.11 15.93 -12.07
N ASP A 32 6.41 16.86 -11.42
CA ASP A 32 7.02 18.00 -10.75
C ASP A 32 7.63 17.63 -9.39
N HIS A 33 7.04 16.65 -8.70
CA HIS A 33 7.44 16.27 -7.33
C HIS A 33 7.84 14.79 -7.21
N TRP A 34 8.26 14.17 -8.32
CA TRP A 34 8.65 12.75 -8.36
C TRP A 34 9.65 12.32 -7.28
N PRO A 35 10.65 13.11 -6.84
CA PRO A 35 11.61 12.65 -5.84
C PRO A 35 10.95 12.57 -4.46
N LEU A 36 10.02 13.48 -4.19
CA LEU A 36 9.29 13.55 -2.92
C LEU A 36 8.26 12.41 -2.79
N ALA A 37 7.72 11.92 -3.91
CA ALA A 37 6.83 10.76 -3.93
C ALA A 37 7.61 9.43 -3.87
N LEU A 38 8.79 9.35 -4.51
CA LEU A 38 9.61 8.14 -4.53
C LEU A 38 10.23 7.81 -3.17
N CYS A 39 10.62 8.81 -2.38
CA CYS A 39 11.20 8.60 -1.06
C CYS A 39 10.27 7.84 -0.07
N PRO A 40 9.02 8.27 0.17
CA PRO A 40 8.11 7.54 1.06
C PRO A 40 7.68 6.18 0.48
N LEU A 41 7.54 6.06 -0.84
CA LEU A 41 7.28 4.76 -1.48
C LEU A 41 8.45 3.79 -1.27
N GLY A 42 9.69 4.25 -1.44
CA GLY A 42 10.88 3.47 -1.16
C GLY A 42 10.98 3.05 0.30
N PHE A 43 10.62 3.93 1.23
CA PHE A 43 10.56 3.60 2.65
C PHE A 43 9.53 2.51 2.96
N LEU A 44 8.32 2.61 2.39
CA LEU A 44 7.28 1.59 2.58
C LEU A 44 7.69 0.23 2.03
N VAL A 45 8.33 0.21 0.85
CA VAL A 45 8.86 -1.01 0.25
C VAL A 45 9.98 -1.59 1.10
N GLY A 46 10.90 -0.75 1.59
CA GLY A 46 11.97 -1.17 2.49
C GLY A 46 11.43 -1.79 3.78
N TRP A 47 10.49 -1.11 4.45
CA TRP A 47 9.85 -1.60 5.67
C TRP A 47 9.13 -2.94 5.46
N TYR A 48 8.47 -3.11 4.30
CA TYR A 48 7.83 -4.37 3.96
C TYR A 48 8.84 -5.53 3.82
N PHE A 49 9.96 -5.29 3.14
CA PHE A 49 11.00 -6.30 3.02
C PHE A 49 11.66 -6.61 4.36
N ASP A 50 11.90 -5.60 5.20
CA ASP A 50 12.48 -5.77 6.52
C ASP A 50 11.62 -6.71 7.38
N LYS A 51 10.30 -6.50 7.38
CA LYS A 51 9.34 -7.38 8.06
C LYS A 51 9.40 -8.82 7.56
N GLN A 52 9.49 -9.03 6.24
CA GLN A 52 9.63 -10.38 5.70
C GLN A 52 10.97 -11.04 6.08
N HIS A 53 12.03 -10.26 6.25
CA HIS A 53 13.32 -10.76 6.69
C HIS A 53 13.29 -11.15 8.17
N ASP A 54 12.67 -10.33 9.02
CA ASP A 54 12.51 -10.63 10.44
C ASP A 54 11.71 -11.93 10.68
N GLU A 55 10.65 -12.17 9.90
CA GLU A 55 9.88 -13.42 9.96
C GLU A 55 10.74 -14.65 9.62
N LYS A 56 11.68 -14.53 8.67
CA LYS A 56 12.63 -15.61 8.33
C LYS A 56 13.69 -15.84 9.41
N LEU A 57 14.09 -14.77 10.11
CA LEU A 57 15.07 -14.83 11.19
C LEU A 57 14.46 -15.23 12.55
N ALA A 58 13.13 -15.33 12.64
CA ALA A 58 12.40 -15.69 13.84
C ALA A 58 12.59 -17.16 14.31
N ILE A 59 13.40 -17.97 13.63
CA ILE A 59 13.65 -19.39 13.97
C ILE A 59 14.21 -19.55 15.39
N PHE A 60 14.99 -18.58 15.87
CA PHE A 60 15.58 -18.58 17.21
C PHE A 60 14.74 -17.85 18.26
N ARG A 61 13.50 -17.45 17.91
CA ARG A 61 12.59 -16.75 18.82
C ARG A 61 12.28 -17.63 20.02
N ASN A 62 12.45 -17.07 21.22
CA ASN A 62 12.22 -17.74 22.51
C ASN A 62 13.10 -18.98 22.80
N LYS A 63 14.19 -19.18 22.04
CA LYS A 63 15.18 -20.27 22.26
C LYS A 63 16.49 -19.79 22.87
N SER A 64 16.70 -18.48 22.96
CA SER A 64 17.90 -17.90 23.57
C SER A 64 17.91 -18.10 25.08
N LYS A 65 19.02 -18.57 25.66
CA LYS A 65 19.18 -18.80 27.10
C LYS A 65 18.85 -17.60 27.99
N LEU A 66 18.97 -16.37 27.47
CA LEU A 66 18.69 -15.12 28.18
C LEU A 66 17.20 -14.75 28.22
N TYR A 67 16.44 -15.06 27.16
CA TYR A 67 15.04 -14.62 26.99
C TYR A 67 14.04 -15.77 26.87
N GLN A 68 14.47 -17.01 27.13
CA GLN A 68 13.59 -18.16 27.11
C GLN A 68 12.57 -18.05 28.24
N ARG A 69 11.30 -17.99 27.88
CA ARG A 69 10.17 -17.94 28.81
C ARG A 69 9.04 -18.86 28.34
N GLU A 70 8.27 -19.38 29.29
CA GLU A 70 6.99 -20.01 28.97
C GLU A 70 6.05 -18.94 28.37
N LEU A 71 5.40 -19.25 27.24
CA LEU A 71 4.43 -18.32 26.64
C LEU A 71 3.16 -18.29 27.50
N LYS A 72 2.57 -17.10 27.65
CA LYS A 72 1.26 -16.99 28.30
C LYS A 72 0.20 -17.66 27.41
N PRO A 73 -0.81 -18.35 27.96
CA PRO A 73 -1.87 -18.95 27.14
C PRO A 73 -2.52 -17.87 26.26
N GLY A 74 -2.43 -18.04 24.94
CA GLY A 74 -2.94 -17.11 23.93
C GLY A 74 -1.89 -16.24 23.22
N GLU A 75 -0.61 -16.30 23.62
CA GLU A 75 0.49 -15.63 22.92
C GLU A 75 1.19 -16.61 21.96
N ASP A 76 1.31 -16.25 20.68
CA ASP A 76 1.93 -17.06 19.62
C ASP A 76 3.45 -16.88 19.56
N SER A 77 3.94 -15.69 19.93
CA SER A 77 5.33 -15.30 19.78
C SER A 77 5.73 -14.17 20.73
N ALA A 78 7.00 -14.14 21.16
CA ALA A 78 7.47 -13.14 22.11
C ALA A 78 7.55 -11.71 21.55
N TRP A 79 7.69 -11.59 20.22
CA TRP A 79 7.69 -10.36 19.44
C TRP A 79 7.32 -10.72 18.00
N LYS A 80 6.88 -9.75 17.19
CA LYS A 80 6.46 -9.95 15.81
C LYS A 80 7.48 -9.38 14.85
#